data_AF-I2H3L0-F1
#
_entry.id   AF-I2H3L0-F1
#
_cell.length_a   1.000
_cell.length_b   1.000
_cell.length_c   1.000
_cell.angle_alpha   90.00
_cell.angle_beta   90.00
_cell.angle_gamma   90.00
#
_symmetry.space_group_name_H-M   'P 1'
#
loop_
_entity.id
_entity.type
_entity.pdbx_description
1 polymer ?
#
loop_
_entity_poly.entity_id
_entity_poly.type
_entity_poly.pdbx_seq_one_letter_code
_entity_poly.pdbx_strand_id
1 'polypeptide(L)'
;MSILSKVLFGVGIIQLLHAGFSSYEFHQLLKSSTNINESSNEQKLYQLPNDIKLEVFISLAILTVSIFLSFNKLKYYPINNKNDEIITEGEYLSNIQMSKASNVDNLVGSDPTGYITYLPNMVDIQAKRKEVAEYLKTI
;
A
#
# COMPACT_ATOMS: atom_id res chain seq x y z
N MET A 1 1.78 -3.34 -3.19
CA MET A 1 2.85 -3.26 -2.20
C MET A 1 3.98 -4.20 -2.56
N SER A 2 5.12 -3.65 -2.94
CA SER A 2 6.36 -4.41 -3.12
C SER A 2 6.74 -5.19 -1.85
N ILE A 3 7.33 -6.37 -1.98
CA ILE A 3 7.82 -7.17 -0.84
C ILE A 3 8.78 -6.33 0.01
N LEU A 4 9.65 -5.54 -0.64
CA LEU A 4 10.58 -4.63 0.01
C LEU A 4 9.87 -3.61 0.89
N SER A 5 8.76 -3.02 0.41
CA SER A 5 7.99 -2.04 1.19
C SER A 5 7.45 -2.65 2.48
N LYS A 6 6.97 -3.90 2.43
CA LYS A 6 6.43 -4.61 3.60
C LYS A 6 7.51 -4.92 4.63
N VAL A 7 8.69 -5.36 4.18
CA VAL A 7 9.82 -5.64 5.06
C VAL A 7 10.27 -4.36 5.77
N LEU A 8 10.48 -3.27 5.02
CA LEU A 8 10.86 -1.97 5.58
C LEU A 8 9.79 -1.43 6.54
N PHE A 9 8.50 -1.65 6.24
CA PHE A 9 7.40 -1.26 7.12
C PHE A 9 7.48 -1.99 8.46
N GLY A 10 7.68 -3.31 8.41
CA GLY A 10 7.83 -4.15 9.59
C GLY A 10 9.04 -3.76 10.44
N VAL A 11 10.21 -3.56 9.81
CA VAL A 11 11.42 -3.09 10.50
C VAL A 11 11.20 -1.73 11.15
N GLY A 12 10.59 -0.78 10.43
CA GLY A 12 10.27 0.54 10.95
C GLY A 12 9.36 0.49 12.19
N ILE A 13 8.31 -0.34 12.16
CA ILE A 13 7.42 -0.54 13.32
C ILE A 13 8.17 -1.14 14.50
N ILE A 14 8.94 -2.21 14.28
CA ILE A 14 9.69 -2.88 15.36
C ILE A 14 10.67 -1.90 16.01
N GLN A 15 11.38 -1.10 15.21
CA GLN A 15 12.31 -0.09 15.71
C GLN A 15 11.59 1.04 16.45
N LEU A 16 10.40 1.46 16.00
CA LEU A 16 9.62 2.47 16.72
C LEU A 16 9.14 1.95 18.08
N LEU A 17 8.70 0.69 18.13
CA LEU A 17 8.29 0.04 19.37
C LEU A 17 9.47 -0.13 20.32
N HIS A 18 10.64 -0.50 19.80
CA HIS A 18 11.87 -0.61 20.57
C HIS A 18 12.25 0.74 21.19
N ALA A 19 12.32 1.81 20.39
CA ALA A 19 12.59 3.16 20.88
C ALA A 19 11.52 3.65 21.88
N GLY A 20 10.26 3.29 21.66
CA GLY A 20 9.14 3.57 22.56
C GLY A 20 9.30 2.88 23.91
N PHE A 21 9.73 1.62 23.92
CA PHE A 21 10.02 0.88 25.14
C PHE A 21 11.22 1.47 25.89
N SER A 22 12.33 1.79 25.21
CA SER A 22 13.48 2.45 25.81
C SER A 22 13.15 3.82 26.40
N SER A 23 12.31 4.60 25.71
CA SER A 23 11.81 5.88 26.22
C SER A 23 10.95 5.68 27.48
N TYR A 24 10.08 4.66 27.50
CA TYR A 24 9.27 4.32 28.66
C TYR A 24 10.12 3.95 29.88
N GLU A 25 11.11 3.06 29.72
CA GLU A 25 12.03 2.70 30.80
C GLU A 25 12.82 3.90 31.31
N PHE A 26 13.33 4.75 30.42
CA PHE A 26 14.05 5.98 30.80
C PHE A 26 13.17 6.89 31.65
N HIS A 27 11.92 7.15 31.24
CA HIS A 27 11.01 8.00 31.99
C HIS A 27 10.59 7.38 33.33
N GLN A 28 10.44 6.05 33.39
CA GLN A 28 10.10 5.35 34.62
C GLN A 28 11.26 5.40 35.64
N LEU A 29 12.50 5.25 35.19
CA LEU A 29 13.71 5.40 36.01
C LEU A 29 13.89 6.85 36.47
N LEU A 30 13.67 7.81 35.57
CA LEU A 30 13.75 9.23 35.88
C LEU A 30 12.76 9.63 36.97
N LYS A 31 11.50 9.20 36.84
CA LYS A 31 10.46 9.41 37.86
C LYS A 31 10.84 8.77 39.20
N SER A 32 11.39 7.56 39.18
CA SER A 32 11.81 6.85 40.40
C SER A 32 13.01 7.51 41.09
N SER A 33 13.97 8.02 40.31
CA SER A 33 15.18 8.71 40.84
C SER A 33 14.87 10.10 41.40
N THR A 34 13.90 10.81 40.82
CA THR A 34 13.49 12.14 41.29
C THR A 34 12.84 12.05 42.67
N ASN A 35 12.00 11.04 42.90
CA ASN A 35 11.38 10.78 44.22
C ASN A 35 12.39 10.45 45.33
N ILE A 36 13.62 10.02 45.00
CA ILE A 36 14.68 9.68 45.97
C ILE A 36 15.56 10.90 46.29
N ASN A 37 15.72 11.84 45.34
CA ASN A 37 16.66 12.96 45.42
C ASN A 37 16.03 14.32 45.80
N GLU A 38 14.73 14.36 46.15
CA GLU A 38 14.05 15.59 46.61
C GLU A 38 14.67 16.23 47.88
N SER A 39 15.60 15.55 48.55
CA SER A 39 16.35 16.09 49.71
C SER A 39 17.44 17.11 49.33
N SER A 40 17.76 17.30 48.04
CA SER A 40 18.77 18.26 47.59
C SER A 40 18.24 19.11 46.43
N ASN A 41 18.22 20.43 46.63
CA ASN A 41 17.64 21.50 45.80
C ASN A 41 18.17 21.66 44.36
N GLU A 42 18.73 20.63 43.72
CA GLU A 42 19.22 20.68 42.35
C GLU A 42 18.28 19.89 41.41
N GLN A 43 17.32 20.59 40.81
CA GLN A 43 16.55 20.08 39.66
C GLN A 43 17.48 19.91 38.45
N LYS A 44 18.20 18.79 38.36
CA LYS A 44 18.85 18.41 37.10
C LYS A 44 17.76 18.09 36.08
N LEU A 45 17.66 18.92 35.05
CA LEU A 45 16.83 18.65 33.88
C LEU A 45 17.44 17.48 33.11
N TYR A 46 17.04 16.27 33.46
CA TYR A 46 17.39 15.07 32.70
C TYR A 46 16.63 15.10 31.38
N GLN A 47 17.37 15.37 30.30
CA GLN A 47 16.84 15.32 28.94
C GLN A 47 16.89 13.89 28.39
N LEU A 48 15.99 13.57 27.46
CA LEU A 48 16.01 12.29 26.77
C LEU A 48 17.37 12.10 26.08
N PRO A 49 18.01 10.93 26.25
CA PRO A 49 19.24 10.56 25.56
C PRO A 49 19.14 10.72 24.03
N ASN A 50 20.23 11.13 23.40
CA ASN A 50 20.25 11.44 21.97
C ASN A 50 20.16 10.19 21.08
N ASP A 51 20.58 9.03 21.58
CA ASP A 51 20.40 7.73 20.94
C ASP A 51 18.91 7.39 20.73
N ILE A 52 18.06 7.51 21.76
CA ILE A 52 16.62 7.27 21.65
C ILE A 52 15.98 8.26 20.66
N LYS A 53 16.40 9.53 20.69
CA LYS A 53 15.93 10.53 19.70
C LYS A 53 16.28 10.12 18.28
N LEU A 54 17.54 9.73 18.03
CA LEU A 54 18.00 9.31 16.70
C LEU A 54 17.29 8.04 16.24
N GLU A 55 17.05 7.08 17.13
CA GLU A 55 16.33 5.85 16.80
C GLU A 55 14.90 6.14 16.32
N VAL A 56 14.19 7.06 16.98
CA VAL A 56 12.86 7.52 16.55
C VAL A 56 12.92 8.20 15.18
N PHE A 57 13.88 9.10 14.95
CA PHE A 57 14.03 9.78 13.65
C PHE A 57 14.35 8.80 12.52
N ILE A 58 15.22 7.81 12.77
CA ILE A 58 15.58 6.77 11.80
C ILE A 58 14.36 5.89 11.52
N SER A 59 13.64 5.45 12.55
CA SER A 59 12.41 4.67 12.39
C SER A 59 11.36 5.42 11.56
N LEU A 60 11.15 6.71 11.84
CA LEU A 60 10.23 7.56 11.07
C LEU A 60 10.67 7.72 9.61
N ALA A 61 11.97 7.89 9.36
CA ALA A 61 12.51 7.94 8.00
C ALA A 61 12.30 6.61 7.26
N ILE A 62 12.52 5.47 7.91
CA ILE A 62 12.28 4.14 7.32
C ILE A 62 10.78 3.95 7.01
N LEU A 63 9.90 4.32 7.93
CA LEU A 63 8.44 4.21 7.74
C LEU A 63 7.95 5.08 6.59
N THR A 64 8.41 6.33 6.50
CA THR A 64 8.03 7.23 5.41
C THR A 64 8.49 6.70 4.05
N VAL A 65 9.75 6.25 3.94
CA VAL A 65 10.26 5.61 2.71
C VAL A 65 9.50 4.35 2.36
N SER A 66 9.16 3.52 3.35
CA SER A 66 8.36 2.31 3.16
C SER A 66 6.98 2.62 2.58
N ILE A 67 6.30 3.66 3.08
CA ILE A 67 5.00 4.10 2.57
C ILE A 67 5.09 4.50 1.11
N PHE A 68 6.11 5.27 0.71
CA PHE A 68 6.29 5.64 -0.70
C PHE A 68 6.58 4.43 -1.59
N LEU A 69 7.40 3.47 -1.13
CA LEU A 69 7.69 2.22 -1.86
C LEU A 69 6.49 1.26 -1.92
N SER A 70 5.46 1.51 -1.12
CA SER A 70 4.24 0.71 -1.08
C SER A 70 3.40 0.87 -2.36
N PHE A 71 3.45 2.07 -2.95
CA PHE A 71 2.78 2.40 -4.19
C PHE A 71 3.52 1.78 -5.37
N ASN A 72 2.85 0.86 -6.05
CA ASN A 72 3.34 0.31 -7.32
C ASN A 72 2.71 1.10 -8.46
N LYS A 73 3.44 1.17 -9.58
CA LYS A 73 2.86 1.68 -10.83
C LYS A 73 1.65 0.83 -11.24
N LEU A 74 0.64 1.49 -11.80
CA LEU A 74 -0.57 0.85 -12.29
C LEU A 74 -0.22 -0.06 -13.47
N LYS A 75 -0.73 -1.29 -13.40
CA LYS A 75 -0.56 -2.33 -14.41
C LYS A 75 -1.91 -2.98 -14.65
N TYR A 76 -2.22 -3.20 -15.91
CA TYR A 76 -3.51 -3.74 -16.33
C TYR A 76 -3.31 -4.95 -17.22
N TYR A 77 -4.20 -5.94 -17.05
CA TYR A 77 -4.28 -7.09 -17.94
C TYR A 77 -5.43 -6.85 -18.93
N PRO A 78 -5.18 -6.91 -20.24
CA PRO A 78 -6.22 -6.77 -21.25
C PRO A 78 -7.22 -7.93 -21.20
N ILE A 79 -8.49 -7.65 -21.43
CA ILE A 79 -9.57 -8.66 -21.36
C ILE A 79 -9.53 -9.63 -22.54
N ASN A 80 -9.12 -9.16 -23.72
CA ASN A 80 -9.26 -9.92 -24.97
C ASN A 80 -7.92 -10.23 -25.68
N ASN A 81 -6.78 -10.03 -25.00
CA ASN A 81 -5.47 -10.31 -25.62
C ASN A 81 -5.03 -11.74 -25.31
N LYS A 82 -4.63 -12.48 -26.35
CA LYS A 82 -4.10 -13.85 -26.22
C LYS A 82 -2.63 -13.90 -25.80
N ASN A 83 -1.93 -12.76 -25.82
CA ASN A 83 -0.48 -12.71 -25.64
C ASN A 83 -0.04 -12.34 -24.22
N ASP A 84 -0.96 -12.25 -23.24
CA ASP A 84 -0.68 -11.88 -21.83
C ASP A 84 0.17 -10.60 -21.64
N GLU A 85 0.18 -9.71 -22.63
CA GLU A 85 0.96 -8.48 -22.58
C GLU A 85 0.37 -7.53 -21.55
N ILE A 86 1.19 -7.19 -20.53
CA ILE A 86 0.80 -6.29 -19.46
C ILE A 86 0.86 -4.85 -19.97
N ILE A 87 -0.26 -4.14 -19.87
CA ILE A 87 -0.34 -2.72 -20.20
C ILE A 87 0.13 -1.93 -18.97
N THR A 88 1.12 -1.06 -19.16
CA THR A 88 1.65 -0.21 -18.10
C THR A 88 1.66 1.25 -18.54
N GLU A 89 1.00 2.13 -17.79
CA GLU A 89 0.98 3.58 -18.09
C GLU A 89 2.15 4.33 -17.45
N GLY A 90 2.86 3.69 -16.52
CA GLY A 90 3.98 4.31 -15.80
C GLY A 90 3.56 5.19 -14.61
N GLU A 91 2.26 5.44 -14.45
CA GLU A 91 1.64 6.24 -13.40
C GLU A 91 1.41 5.44 -12.11
N TYR A 92 1.42 6.12 -10.95
CA TYR A 92 1.13 5.50 -9.64
C TYR A 92 -0.33 5.63 -9.21
N LEU A 93 -1.03 6.65 -9.71
CA LEU A 93 -2.39 7.00 -9.33
C LEU A 93 -3.28 7.07 -10.57
N SER A 94 -4.57 6.80 -10.38
CA SER A 94 -5.55 6.90 -11.46
C SER A 94 -5.76 8.36 -11.85
N ASN A 95 -6.00 8.59 -13.14
CA ASN A 95 -6.29 9.92 -13.62
C ASN A 95 -7.71 10.34 -13.22
N ILE A 96 -7.87 11.61 -12.82
CA ILE A 96 -9.18 12.18 -12.48
C ILE A 96 -9.92 12.73 -13.69
N GLN A 97 -9.19 13.08 -14.75
CA GLN A 97 -9.78 13.64 -15.96
C GLN A 97 -10.44 12.51 -16.76
N MET A 98 -11.75 12.59 -16.97
CA MET A 98 -12.52 11.52 -17.59
C MET A 98 -11.98 11.10 -18.96
N SER A 99 -11.54 12.06 -19.79
CA SER A 99 -10.94 11.76 -21.10
C SER A 99 -9.69 10.89 -21.03
N LYS A 100 -8.91 11.00 -19.95
CA LYS A 100 -7.70 10.18 -19.73
C LYS A 100 -8.03 8.91 -18.98
N ALA A 101 -8.94 8.96 -18.00
CA ALA A 101 -9.40 7.79 -17.27
C ALA A 101 -10.02 6.74 -18.21
N SER A 102 -10.88 7.17 -19.14
CA SER A 102 -11.52 6.27 -20.12
C SER A 102 -10.54 5.65 -21.11
N ASN A 103 -9.34 6.23 -21.31
CA ASN A 103 -8.32 5.60 -22.14
C ASN A 103 -7.83 4.29 -21.53
N VAL A 104 -7.74 4.21 -20.19
CA VAL A 104 -7.39 2.96 -19.49
C VAL A 104 -8.40 1.88 -19.84
N ASP A 105 -9.69 2.21 -19.75
CA ASP A 105 -10.78 1.26 -20.03
C ASP A 105 -10.72 0.79 -21.49
N ASN A 106 -10.50 1.72 -22.42
CA ASN A 106 -10.33 1.41 -23.84
C ASN A 106 -9.10 0.53 -24.11
N LEU A 107 -7.97 0.80 -23.45
CA LEU A 107 -6.74 0.02 -23.57
C LEU A 107 -6.92 -1.41 -23.06
N VAL A 108 -7.63 -1.57 -21.95
CA VAL A 108 -7.96 -2.88 -21.36
C VAL A 108 -9.02 -3.62 -22.19
N GLY A 109 -9.81 -2.89 -22.98
CA GLY A 109 -10.94 -3.41 -23.74
C GLY A 109 -12.19 -3.59 -22.88
N SER A 110 -12.31 -2.85 -21.77
CA SER A 110 -13.49 -2.82 -20.92
C SER A 110 -14.42 -1.67 -21.30
N ASP A 111 -15.72 -1.90 -21.20
CA ASP A 111 -16.74 -0.85 -21.30
C ASP A 111 -17.33 -0.58 -19.92
N PRO A 112 -17.11 0.61 -19.33
CA PRO A 112 -17.71 1.00 -18.05
C PRO A 112 -19.25 0.96 -18.05
N THR A 113 -19.87 1.11 -19.21
CA THR A 113 -21.32 1.05 -19.43
C THR A 113 -21.78 -0.28 -20.03
N GLY A 114 -20.94 -1.32 -19.93
CA GLY A 114 -21.20 -2.62 -20.56
C GLY A 114 -22.50 -3.30 -20.13
N TYR A 115 -23.08 -2.95 -18.99
CA TYR A 115 -24.40 -3.45 -18.58
C TYR A 115 -25.54 -2.98 -19.49
N ILE A 116 -25.38 -1.80 -20.12
CA ILE A 116 -26.31 -1.29 -21.15
C ILE A 116 -25.88 -1.82 -22.51
N THR A 117 -24.60 -1.66 -22.87
CA THR A 117 -24.10 -1.99 -24.21
C THR A 117 -24.26 -3.46 -24.56
N TYR A 118 -23.94 -4.37 -23.63
CA TYR A 118 -23.95 -5.82 -23.89
C TYR A 118 -25.25 -6.52 -23.47
N LEU A 119 -26.19 -5.80 -22.84
CA LEU A 119 -27.50 -6.32 -22.42
C LEU A 119 -27.44 -7.74 -21.83
N PRO A 120 -26.69 -7.96 -20.72
CA PRO A 120 -26.47 -9.31 -20.18
C PRO A 120 -27.76 -10.04 -19.78
N ASN A 121 -28.84 -9.28 -19.51
CA ASN A 121 -30.15 -9.82 -19.17
C ASN A 121 -30.95 -10.35 -20.37
N MET A 122 -30.56 -10.00 -21.60
CA MET A 122 -31.29 -10.35 -22.84
C MET A 122 -30.47 -11.28 -23.75
N VAL A 123 -29.51 -12.00 -23.19
CA VAL A 123 -28.67 -12.93 -23.96
C VAL A 123 -29.51 -14.14 -24.39
N ASP A 124 -29.48 -14.46 -25.69
CA ASP A 124 -30.08 -15.70 -26.20
C ASP A 124 -29.23 -16.90 -25.76
N ILE A 125 -29.72 -17.57 -24.72
CA ILE A 125 -29.08 -18.74 -24.13
C ILE A 125 -28.99 -19.89 -25.14
N GLN A 126 -30.01 -20.09 -25.99
CA GLN A 126 -30.03 -21.20 -26.93
C GLN A 126 -29.03 -20.97 -28.06
N ALA A 127 -28.98 -19.75 -28.59
CA ALA A 127 -27.97 -19.38 -29.59
C ALA A 127 -26.56 -19.55 -29.03
N LYS A 128 -26.28 -19.10 -27.79
CA LYS A 128 -24.94 -19.21 -27.21
C LYS A 128 -24.53 -20.65 -26.92
N ARG A 129 -25.47 -21.50 -26.52
CA ARG A 129 -25.23 -22.96 -26.37
C ARG A 129 -24.87 -23.60 -27.71
N LYS A 130 -25.56 -23.22 -28.79
CA LYS A 130 -25.25 -23.72 -30.14
C LYS A 130 -23.86 -23.29 -30.59
N GLU A 131 -23.50 -22.02 -30.40
CA GLU A 131 -22.16 -21.50 -30.75
C GLU A 131 -21.05 -22.25 -30.00
N VAL A 132 -21.20 -22.47 -28.69
CA VAL A 132 -20.23 -23.25 -27.91
C VAL A 132 -20.17 -24.70 -28.39
N ALA A 133 -21.32 -25.32 -28.70
CA ALA A 133 -21.37 -26.69 -29.21
C ALA A 133 -20.71 -26.83 -30.60
N GLU A 134 -20.79 -25.80 -31.45
CA GLU A 134 -20.08 -25.75 -32.73
C GLU A 134 -18.58 -25.56 -32.52
N TYR A 135 -18.17 -24.67 -31.63
CA TYR A 135 -16.76 -24.45 -31.29
C TYR A 135 -16.08 -25.72 -30.75
N LEU A 136 -16.76 -26.48 -29.89
CA LEU A 136 -16.26 -27.76 -29.37
C LEU A 136 -16.09 -28.84 -30.44
N LYS A 137 -16.74 -28.72 -31.60
CA LYS A 137 -16.52 -29.64 -32.74
C LYS A 137 -15.32 -29.24 -33.60
N THR A 138 -14.83 -28.01 -33.45
CA THR A 138 -13.69 -27.48 -34.19
C THR A 138 -12.36 -27.56 -33.43
N ILE A 139 -12.42 -27.92 -32.14
CA ILE A 139 -11.26 -28.33 -31.33
C ILE A 139 -11.10 -29.85 -31.47
#